data_AF-A0A670J3Z4-F1
#
_entry.id   AF-A0A670J3Z4-F1
#
_cell.length_a   1.000
_cell.length_b   1.000
_cell.length_c   1.000
_cell.angle_alpha   90.00
_cell.angle_beta   90.00
_cell.angle_gamma   90.00
#
_symmetry.space_group_name_H-M   'P 1'
#
loop_
_entity.id
_entity.type
_entity.pdbx_description
1 polymer ?
#
loop_
_entity_poly.entity_id
_entity_poly.type
_entity_poly.pdbx_seq_one_letter_code
_entity_poly.pdbx_strand_id
1 'polypeptide(L)'
;PFKKRETLTRLYVGGLGHTISETELQERFGKFGNVTETEIVTRKDEKGNPTKTFAYINITLSEKELKKLILHYISESYSHNRNE
;
A
#
# COMPACT_ATOMS: atom_id res chain seq x y z
N PRO A 1 -4.03 10.12 28.55
CA PRO A 1 -3.15 10.00 27.37
C PRO A 1 -3.71 8.98 26.35
N PHE A 2 -4.42 9.47 25.32
CA PHE A 2 -4.94 8.64 24.24
C PHE A 2 -3.78 8.26 23.30
N LYS A 3 -3.18 7.08 23.51
CA LYS A 3 -2.29 6.49 22.50
C LYS A 3 -3.11 6.34 21.22
N LYS A 4 -2.77 7.12 20.19
CA LYS A 4 -3.28 6.90 18.83
C LYS A 4 -3.02 5.44 18.50
N ARG A 5 -4.09 4.67 18.30
CA ARG A 5 -3.99 3.28 17.88
C ARG A 5 -3.64 3.30 16.40
N GLU A 6 -2.36 3.15 16.14
CA GLU A 6 -1.83 2.99 14.80
C GLU A 6 -1.92 1.52 14.42
N THR A 7 -2.63 1.23 13.34
CA THR A 7 -2.77 -0.10 12.78
C THR A 7 -1.74 -0.30 11.70
N LEU A 8 -0.90 -1.32 11.86
CA LEU A 8 0.07 -1.72 10.85
C LEU A 8 -0.67 -2.35 9.68
N THR A 9 -0.57 -1.71 8.52
CA THR A 9 -1.25 -2.11 7.29
C THR A 9 -0.21 -2.52 6.27
N ARG A 10 -0.31 -3.75 5.76
CA ARG A 10 0.58 -4.25 4.70
C ARG A 10 -0.08 -4.02 3.34
N LEU A 11 0.48 -3.12 2.56
CA LEU A 11 0.06 -2.82 1.19
C LEU A 11 0.83 -3.71 0.21
N TYR A 12 0.14 -4.22 -0.81
CA TYR A 12 0.75 -4.88 -1.95
C TYR A 12 0.67 -3.96 -3.17
N VAL A 13 1.83 -3.67 -3.76
CA VAL A 13 1.95 -2.78 -4.92
C VAL A 13 2.55 -3.57 -6.07
N GLY A 14 1.71 -3.95 -7.03
CA GLY A 14 2.14 -4.62 -8.27
C GLY A 14 2.35 -3.63 -9.41
N GLY A 15 3.05 -4.07 -10.46
CA GLY A 15 3.25 -3.25 -11.67
C GLY A 15 4.27 -2.13 -11.48
N LEU A 16 5.19 -2.30 -10.53
CA LEU A 16 6.25 -1.33 -10.31
C LEU A 16 7.28 -1.40 -11.45
N GLY A 17 7.87 -0.26 -11.76
CA GLY A 17 9.00 -0.20 -12.67
C GLY A 17 10.22 -0.93 -12.11
N HIS A 18 11.03 -1.50 -12.99
CA HIS A 18 12.26 -2.23 -12.68
C HIS A 18 13.29 -1.39 -11.90
N THR A 19 13.16 -0.06 -11.95
CA THR A 19 14.02 0.93 -11.30
C THR A 19 13.44 1.51 -10.01
N ILE A 20 12.29 0.98 -9.54
CA ILE A 20 11.68 1.45 -8.29
C ILE A 20 12.64 1.18 -7.12
N SER A 21 12.74 2.15 -6.21
CA SER A 21 13.56 2.04 -5.00
C SER A 21 12.70 2.20 -3.76
N GLU A 22 13.18 1.65 -2.65
CA GLU A 22 12.48 1.74 -1.37
C GLU A 22 12.25 3.19 -0.96
N THR A 23 13.19 4.09 -1.25
CA THR A 23 13.05 5.53 -1.00
C THR A 23 11.86 6.14 -1.75
N GLU A 24 11.65 5.80 -3.03
CA GLU A 24 10.50 6.30 -3.82
C GLU A 24 9.18 5.80 -3.22
N LEU A 25 9.14 4.55 -2.77
CA LEU A 25 7.99 4.00 -2.06
C LEU A 25 7.81 4.74 -0.72
N GLN A 26 8.85 4.91 0.08
CA GLN A 26 8.79 5.62 1.35
C GLN A 26 8.35 7.07 1.19
N GLU A 27 8.80 7.81 0.17
CA GLU A 27 8.37 9.19 -0.05
C GLU A 27 6.90 9.29 -0.50
N ARG A 28 6.46 8.36 -1.37
CA ARG A 28 5.05 8.31 -1.82
C ARG A 28 4.11 7.90 -0.71
N PHE A 29 4.42 6.80 -0.03
CA PHE A 29 3.58 6.21 1.03
C PHE A 29 3.74 6.93 2.37
N GLY A 30 4.89 7.57 2.62
CA GLY A 30 5.19 8.38 3.79
C GLY A 30 4.25 9.58 3.97
N LYS A 31 3.65 10.07 2.88
CA LYS A 31 2.62 11.12 2.93
C LYS A 31 1.30 10.64 3.54
N PHE A 32 1.01 9.34 3.47
CA PHE A 32 -0.22 8.75 3.98
C PHE A 32 -0.08 8.28 5.43
N GLY A 33 1.14 7.94 5.85
CA GLY A 33 1.45 7.43 7.18
C GLY A 33 2.92 7.03 7.32
N ASN A 34 3.31 6.51 8.48
CA ASN A 34 4.70 6.16 8.72
C ASN A 34 5.00 4.79 8.10
N VAL A 35 5.79 4.77 7.03
CA VAL A 35 6.26 3.53 6.41
C VAL A 35 7.27 2.88 7.35
N THR A 36 6.91 1.71 7.89
CA THR A 36 7.78 0.95 8.79
C THR A 36 8.71 0.02 8.04
N GLU A 37 8.25 -0.54 6.91
CA GLU A 37 9.04 -1.50 6.15
C GLU A 37 8.62 -1.52 4.68
N THR A 38 9.59 -1.70 3.80
CA THR A 38 9.40 -1.83 2.36
C THR A 38 10.16 -3.06 1.88
N GLU A 39 9.49 -3.93 1.15
CA GLU A 39 10.09 -5.14 0.61
C GLU A 39 9.81 -5.19 -0.89
N ILE A 40 10.84 -4.91 -1.69
CA ILE A 40 10.72 -4.93 -3.15
C ILE A 40 11.16 -6.30 -3.66
N VAL A 41 10.25 -6.97 -4.35
CA VAL A 41 10.50 -8.27 -4.97
C VAL A 41 10.48 -8.10 -6.48
N THR A 42 11.63 -8.34 -7.10
CA THR A 42 11.78 -8.35 -8.55
C THR A 42 11.95 -9.77 -9.04
N ARG A 43 10.95 -10.31 -9.74
CA ARG A 43 11.09 -11.55 -10.50
C ARG A 43 11.95 -11.30 -11.72
N LYS A 44 12.92 -12.19 -11.91
CA LYS A 44 13.81 -12.21 -13.06
C LYS A 44 13.53 -13.47 -13.87
N ASP A 45 13.67 -13.36 -15.18
CA ASP A 45 13.66 -14.48 -16.11
C ASP A 45 14.94 -15.32 -16.00
N GLU A 46 15.02 -16.46 -16.70
CA GLU A 46 16.24 -17.28 -16.82
C GLU A 46 17.44 -16.48 -17.35
N LYS A 47 17.18 -15.43 -18.14
CA LYS A 47 18.20 -14.50 -18.64
C LYS A 47 18.61 -13.40 -17.66
N GLY A 48 18.04 -13.38 -16.45
CA GLY A 48 18.28 -12.34 -15.43
C GLY A 48 17.51 -11.03 -15.66
N ASN A 49 16.66 -10.97 -16.70
CA ASN A 49 15.87 -9.78 -17.00
C ASN A 49 14.68 -9.63 -16.04
N PRO A 50 14.45 -8.45 -15.45
CA PRO A 50 13.31 -8.22 -14.57
C PRO A 50 12.00 -8.31 -15.34
N THR A 51 11.19 -9.35 -15.09
CA THR A 51 9.90 -9.60 -15.74
C THR A 51 8.72 -9.03 -14.97
N LYS A 52 8.82 -9.03 -13.64
CA LYS A 52 7.73 -8.54 -12.78
C LYS A 52 8.28 -8.01 -11.48
N THR A 53 8.07 -6.73 -11.22
CA THR A 53 8.40 -6.10 -9.95
C THR A 53 7.14 -5.79 -9.16
N PHE A 54 7.13 -6.19 -7.90
CA PHE A 54 6.09 -5.88 -6.92
C PHE A 54 6.75 -5.54 -5.59
N ALA A 55 6.07 -4.77 -4.75
CA ALA A 55 6.55 -4.44 -3.42
C ALA A 55 5.47 -4.66 -2.37
N TYR A 56 5.90 -5.11 -1.20
CA TYR A 56 5.11 -5.08 0.02
C TYR A 56 5.54 -3.89 0.85
N ILE A 57 4.58 -3.11 1.33
CA ILE A 57 4.85 -1.89 2.08
C ILE A 57 4.07 -1.97 3.37
N ASN A 58 4.77 -2.07 4.50
CA ASN A 58 4.17 -1.98 5.82
C ASN A 58 4.13 -0.50 6.21
N ILE A 59 2.93 0.00 6.44
CA ILE A 59 2.67 1.39 6.84
C ILE A 59 1.81 1.42 8.09
N THR A 60 2.14 2.27 9.05
CA THR A 60 1.29 2.53 10.20
C THR A 60 0.38 3.70 9.90
N LEU A 61 -0.92 3.40 9.88
CA LEU A 61 -1.99 4.38 9.72
C LEU A 61 -2.76 4.47 11.03
N SER A 62 -3.23 5.66 11.39
CA SER A 62 -4.17 5.79 12.52
C SER A 62 -5.49 5.10 12.19
N GLU A 63 -6.14 4.49 13.19
CA GLU A 63 -7.50 3.89 13.03
C GLU A 63 -8.49 4.81 12.31
N LYS A 64 -8.38 6.14 12.47
CA LYS A 64 -9.21 7.12 11.76
C LYS A 64 -9.02 7.07 10.24
N GLU A 65 -7.78 7.04 9.77
CA GLU A 65 -7.45 7.03 8.34
C GLU A 65 -7.77 5.66 7.73
N LEU A 66 -7.46 4.57 8.45
CA LEU A 66 -7.83 3.22 8.02
C LEU A 66 -9.36 3.08 7.92
N LYS A 67 -10.11 3.53 8.93
CA LYS A 67 -11.58 3.53 8.86
C LYS A 67 -12.09 4.39 7.73
N LYS A 68 -11.48 5.55 7.47
CA LYS A 68 -11.89 6.44 6.37
C LYS A 68 -11.66 5.79 5.00
N LEU A 69 -10.52 5.14 4.79
CA LEU A 69 -10.20 4.37 3.58
C LEU A 69 -11.20 3.21 3.37
N ILE A 70 -11.41 2.40 4.41
CA ILE A 70 -12.32 1.25 4.36
C ILE A 70 -13.76 1.72 4.16
N LEU A 71 -14.20 2.75 4.87
CA LEU A 71 -15.56 3.28 4.76
C LEU A 71 -15.80 3.90 3.38
N HIS A 72 -14.82 4.58 2.80
CA HIS A 72 -14.90 5.12 1.44
C HIS A 72 -15.07 4.00 0.40
N TYR A 73 -14.22 2.97 0.46
CA TYR A 73 -14.26 1.82 -0.43
C TYR A 73 -15.58 1.03 -0.32
N ILE A 74 -16.10 0.84 0.90
CA ILE A 74 -17.38 0.16 1.12
C ILE A 74 -18.55 1.05 0.66
N SER A 75 -18.49 2.37 0.90
CA SER A 75 -19.55 3.30 0.48
C SER A 75 -19.66 3.40 -1.03
N GLU A 76 -18.54 3.41 -1.77
CA GLU A 76 -18.55 3.34 -3.23
C GLU A 76 -19.17 2.03 -3.74
N SER A 77 -18.90 0.91 -3.04
CA SER A 77 -19.46 -0.40 -3.38
C SER A 77 -20.96 -0.51 -3.06
N TYR A 78 -21.44 0.13 -1.97
CA TYR A 78 -22.85 0.13 -1.58
C TYR A 78 -23.71 1.09 -2.41
N SER A 79 -23.15 2.18 -2.95
CA SER A 79 -23.89 3.07 -3.86
C SER A 79 -24.07 2.47 -5.25
N HIS A 80 -23.21 1.56 -5.69
CA HIS A 80 -23.37 0.87 -6.98
C HIS A 80 -24.42 -0.26 -6.94
N ASN A 81 -24.81 -0.72 -5.75
CA ASN A 81 -25.74 -1.86 -5.57
C ASN A 81 -27.17 -1.43 -5.19
N ARG A 82 -27.58 -0.22 -5.56
CA ARG A 82 -28.98 0.24 -5.42
C ARG A 82 -29.61 0.76 -6.72
N ASN A 83 -28.93 0.55 -7.84
CA ASN A 83 -29.43 0.81 -9.19
C ASN A 83 -29.25 -0.45 -10.05
N GLU A 84 -29.86 -1.55 -9.65
CA GLU A 84 -30.35 -2.57 -10.58
C GLU A 84 -31.64 -3.19 -10.00
#